data_AF-A0AAW2LHW5-F1
#
_entry.id   AF-A0AAW2LHW5-F1
#
_cell.length_a   1.000
_cell.length_b   1.000
_cell.length_c   1.000
_cell.angle_alpha   90.00
_cell.angle_beta   90.00
_cell.angle_gamma   90.00
#
_symmetry.space_group_name_H-M   'P 1'
#
loop_
_entity.id
_entity.type
_entity.pdbx_description
1 polymer ?
#
loop_
_entity_poly.entity_id
_entity_poly.type
_entity_poly.pdbx_seq_one_letter_code
_entity_poly.pdbx_strand_id
1 'polypeptide(L)' 'MLDALLAEEKIPEDYVGQIQVILCNDCEKRGTASFHWLYHKCPYCERFLESIVQLSALKLDL' A
#
# COMPACT_ATOMS: atom_id res chain seq x y z
N MET A 1 2.92 -16.68 0.75
CA MET A 1 4.17 -16.80 1.54
C MET A 1 4.70 -15.43 1.97
N LEU A 2 4.56 -14.38 1.15
CA LEU A 2 4.87 -13.01 1.58
C LEU A 2 3.73 -12.35 2.37
N ASP A 3 2.46 -12.59 2.00
CA ASP A 3 1.30 -12.02 2.72
C ASP A 3 1.29 -12.35 4.23
N ALA A 4 1.72 -13.57 4.60
CA ALA A 4 1.77 -14.02 5.99
C ALA A 4 2.87 -13.29 6.79
N LEU A 5 4.05 -13.09 6.18
CA LEU A 5 5.14 -12.35 6.81
C LEU A 5 4.77 -10.88 7.03
N LEU A 6 4.09 -10.26 6.07
CA LEU A 6 3.60 -8.89 6.18
C LEU A 6 2.49 -8.76 7.24
N ALA A 7 1.66 -9.79 7.42
CA ALA A 7 0.62 -9.79 8.45
C ALA A 7 1.19 -9.88 9.88
N GLU A 8 2.41 -10.40 10.04
CA GLU A 8 3.13 -10.45 11.32
C GLU A 8 3.82 -9.12 11.67
N GLU A 9 4.04 -8.24 10.69
CA GLU A 9 4.63 -6.92 10.95
C GLU A 9 3.65 -6.00 11.67
N LYS A 10 4.16 -5.33 12.71
CA LYS A 10 3.38 -4.37 13.49
C LYS A 10 3.35 -3.03 12.76
N ILE A 11 2.18 -2.71 12.23
CA ILE A 11 1.88 -1.37 11.73
C ILE A 11 1.84 -0.40 12.93
N PRO A 12 2.52 0.76 12.89
CA PRO A 12 2.40 1.76 13.95
C PRO A 12 0.95 2.20 14.10
N GLU A 13 0.50 2.40 15.33
CA GLU A 13 -0.93 2.64 15.67
C GLU A 13 -1.55 3.78 14.85
N ASP A 14 -0.79 4.86 14.61
CA ASP A 14 -1.23 6.01 13.82
C ASP A 14 -1.66 5.65 12.39
N TYR A 15 -1.19 4.52 11.85
CA TYR A 15 -1.43 4.09 10.48
C TYR A 15 -2.30 2.84 10.36
N VAL A 16 -2.75 2.26 11.47
CA VAL A 16 -3.65 1.12 11.45
C VAL A 16 -4.96 1.50 10.77
N GLY A 17 -5.38 0.70 9.78
CA GLY A 17 -6.61 0.96 9.02
C GLY A 17 -6.50 2.08 7.99
N GLN A 18 -5.34 2.76 7.86
CA GLN A 18 -5.15 3.74 6.80
C GLN A 18 -5.08 3.05 5.43
N ILE A 19 -5.74 3.66 4.45
CA ILE A 19 -5.71 3.26 3.05
C ILE A 19 -4.88 4.27 2.28
N GLN A 20 -4.03 3.80 1.38
CA GLN A 20 -3.18 4.63 0.54
C GLN A 20 -3.44 4.42 -0.94
N VAL A 21 -3.28 5.50 -1.70
CA VAL A 21 -3.30 5.45 -3.15
C VAL A 21 -1.91 5.10 -3.65
N ILE A 22 -1.83 3.98 -4.36
CA ILE A 22 -0.58 3.45 -4.92
C ILE A 22 -0.63 3.52 -6.44
N LEU A 23 0.51 3.77 -7.08
CA LEU A 23 0.72 3.58 -8.51
C LEU A 23 1.59 2.33 -8.68
N CYS A 24 1.11 1.35 -9.43
CA CYS A 24 1.87 0.13 -9.70
C CYS A 24 2.85 0.35 -10.85
N ASN A 25 4.14 0.08 -10.63
CA ASN A 25 5.14 0.23 -11.69
C ASN A 25 5.00 -0.79 -12.84
N ASP A 26 4.45 -1.98 -12.57
CA ASP A 26 4.33 -3.02 -13.61
C ASP A 26 3.15 -2.80 -14.55
N CYS A 27 2.00 -2.37 -14.01
CA CYS A 27 0.78 -2.23 -14.79
C CYS A 27 0.33 -0.78 -14.96
N GLU A 28 1.07 0.17 -14.38
CA GLU A 28 0.84 1.62 -14.42
C GLU A 28 -0.55 2.05 -13.94
N LYS A 29 -1.27 1.15 -13.26
CA LYS A 29 -2.61 1.42 -12.71
C LYS A 29 -2.50 2.00 -11.30
N ARG A 30 -3.38 2.97 -11.05
CA ARG A 30 -3.63 3.54 -9.72
C ARG A 30 -4.67 2.72 -8.98
N GLY A 31 -4.35 2.32 -7.75
CA GLY A 31 -5.24 1.54 -6.88
C GLY A 31 -5.13 1.97 -5.42
N THR A 32 -5.92 1.33 -4.57
CA THR A 32 -5.88 1.53 -3.12
C THR A 32 -5.39 0.27 -2.41
N ALA A 33 -4.54 0.42 -1.42
CA ALA A 33 -4.07 -0.67 -0.55
C ALA A 33 -3.97 -0.18 0.90
N SER A 34 -4.12 -1.09 1.86
CA SER A 34 -3.81 -0.79 3.26
C SER A 34 -2.37 -0.32 3.40
N PHE A 35 -2.12 0.61 4.32
CA PHE A 35 -0.76 1.08 4.57
C PHE A 35 0.15 -0.06 5.03
N HIS A 36 1.35 -0.10 4.45
CA HIS A 36 2.46 -0.90 4.93
C HIS A 36 3.77 -0.22 4.50
N TRP A 37 4.61 0.15 5.46
CA TRP A 37 5.85 0.90 5.23
C TRP A 37 6.84 0.31 4.20
N LEU A 38 6.78 -1.00 3.92
CA LEU A 38 7.72 -1.70 3.04
C LEU A 38 7.13 -2.25 1.73
N TYR A 39 5.87 -2.71 1.72
CA TYR A 39 5.36 -3.55 0.65
C TYR A 39 3.87 -3.35 0.45
N HIS A 40 3.43 -3.22 -0.79
CA HIS A 40 2.01 -3.21 -1.11
C HIS A 40 1.70 -4.18 -2.23
N LYS A 41 0.53 -4.82 -2.11
CA LYS A 41 -0.02 -5.68 -3.15
C LYS A 41 -0.85 -4.85 -4.11
N CYS A 42 -0.54 -4.90 -5.40
CA CYS A 42 -1.37 -4.26 -6.41
C CYS A 42 -2.72 -5.00 -6.53
N PRO A 43 -3.87 -4.32 -6.48
CA PRO A 43 -5.18 -4.97 -6.63
C PRO A 43 -5.49 -5.43 -8.06
N TYR A 44 -4.68 -5.02 -9.05
CA TYR A 44 -4.95 -5.33 -10.46
C TYR A 44 -4.09 -6.46 -11.03
N CYS A 45 -2.82 -6.54 -10.62
CA CYS A 45 -1.88 -7.56 -11.11
C CYS A 45 -1.39 -8.50 -10.01
N GLU A 46 -1.84 -8.28 -8.76
CA GLU A 46 -1.55 -9.10 -7.58
C GLU A 46 -0.06 -9.25 -7.24
N ARG A 47 0.81 -8.45 -7.86
CA ARG A 47 2.23 -8.37 -7.53
C ARG A 47 2.49 -7.47 -6.33
N PHE A 48 3.50 -7.83 -5.56
CA PHE A 48 4.04 -7.01 -4.50
C PHE A 48 5.04 -6.01 -5.07
N LEU A 49 4.95 -4.75 -4.62
CA LEU A 49 5.82 -3.65 -5.02
C LEU A 49 6.73 -3.27 -3.85
N GLU A 50 8.04 -3.19 -4.10
CA GLU A 50 9.07 -2.74 -3.13
C GLU A 50 9.17 -1.22 -3.02
N SER A 51 8.68 -0.50 -4.03
CA SER A 51 8.72 0.95 -4.08
C SER A 51 7.43 1.49 -4.69
N ILE A 52 6.82 2.45 -4.00
CA ILE A 52 5.62 3.15 -4.45
C ILE A 52 6.01 4.60 -4.70
N VAL A 53 5.52 5.19 -5.78
CA VAL A 53 5.20 6.62 -5.77
C VAL A 53 3.96 6.77 -4.89
N GLN A 54 4.18 6.86 -3.58
CA GLN A 54 3.10 7.08 -2.62
C GLN A 54 2.50 8.45 -2.96
N LEU A 55 1.33 8.44 -3.59
CA LEU A 55 0.55 9.65 -3.73
C LEU A 55 -0.14 9.81 -2.40
N SER A 56 0.56 10.50 -1.48
CA SER A 56 -0.03 10.91 -0.22
C SER A 56 -1.34 11.61 -0.54
N ALA A 57 -2.45 10.94 -0.24
CA ALA A 57 -3.70 11.63 -0.01
C ALA A 57 -3.47 12.46 1.24
N LEU A 58 -2.86 13.63 1.07
CA LEU A 58 -3.07 14.74 1.99
C LEU A 58 -4.59 14.83 2.11
N LYS A 59 -5.08 14.51 3.31
CA LYS A 59 -6.46 14.72 3.80
C LYS A 59 -7.29 15.50 2.79
N LEU A 60 -8.10 14.79 1.99
CA LEU A 60 -9.27 15.38 1.35
C LEU A 60 -10.33 15.57 2.44
N ASP A 61 -9.99 16.39 3.42
CA ASP A 61 -10.92 17.07 4.32
C ASP A 61 -10.87 18.56 3.92
N LEU A 62 -11.53 18.88 2.80
CA LEU A 62 -12.17 20.17 2.61
C LEU A 62 -13.50 19.98 1.86
#